data_AF-A0A2M8SBK7-F1
#
_entry.id   AF-A0A2M8SBK7-F1
#
_cell.length_a   1.000
_cell.length_b   1.000
_cell.length_c   1.000
_cell.angle_alpha   90.00
_cell.angle_beta   90.00
_cell.angle_gamma   90.00
#
_symmetry.space_group_name_H-M   'P 1'
#
loop_
_entity.id
_entity.type
_entity.pdbx_description
1 polymer ?
#
loop_
_entity_poly.entity_id
_entity_poly.type
_entity_poly.pdbx_seq_one_letter_code
_entity_poly.pdbx_strand_id
1 'polypeptide(L)'
;AKLARRFKEISIPNYPAHAGDRQTERAGDFAISTLVYHVTSAPSRDVLQKCAQNIKVGLYPILLTPREQENKALVLAQDEGVERELTIISIEDFVALNIIELATEESKDFFSVLKEIVEIYNKRLSEVETDLSLQIEVR
;
A
#
# COMPACT_ATOMS: atom_id res chain seq x y z
N ALA A 1 -7.90 -1.25 -3.21
CA ALA A 1 -8.38 -1.08 -4.61
C ALA A 1 -7.28 -1.32 -5.64
N LYS A 2 -6.21 -0.51 -5.65
CA LYS A 2 -5.06 -0.64 -6.57
C LYS A 2 -4.54 -2.06 -6.78
N LEU A 3 -4.14 -2.74 -5.68
CA LEU A 3 -3.60 -4.09 -5.75
C LEU A 3 -4.60 -5.09 -6.38
N ALA A 4 -5.88 -5.00 -6.01
CA ALA A 4 -6.91 -5.89 -6.55
C ALA A 4 -7.14 -5.67 -8.06
N ARG A 5 -7.01 -4.43 -8.54
CA ARG A 5 -7.13 -4.11 -9.96
C ARG A 5 -5.92 -4.59 -10.76
N ARG A 6 -4.71 -4.50 -10.18
CA ARG A 6 -3.45 -4.93 -10.80
C ARG A 6 -3.24 -6.45 -10.82
N PHE A 7 -3.68 -7.15 -9.77
CA PHE A 7 -3.50 -8.60 -9.60
C PHE A 7 -4.83 -9.33 -9.72
N LYS A 8 -5.36 -9.43 -10.95
CA LYS A 8 -6.71 -9.97 -11.23
C LYS A 8 -6.88 -11.44 -10.82
N GLU A 9 -5.80 -12.22 -10.80
CA GLU A 9 -5.82 -13.65 -10.49
C GLU A 9 -5.50 -13.95 -9.01
N ILE A 10 -5.18 -12.94 -8.21
CA ILE A 10 -4.82 -13.10 -6.80
C ILE A 10 -5.88 -12.43 -5.93
N SER A 11 -6.44 -13.18 -4.98
CA SER A 11 -7.37 -12.61 -3.99
C SER A 11 -6.61 -11.63 -3.08
N ILE A 12 -6.97 -10.34 -3.15
CA ILE A 12 -6.38 -9.31 -2.30
C ILE A 12 -7.24 -9.13 -1.04
N PRO A 13 -6.71 -9.41 0.16
CA PRO A 13 -7.45 -9.29 1.41
C PRO A 13 -8.07 -7.92 1.61
N ASN A 14 -9.27 -7.89 2.19
CA ASN A 14 -9.98 -6.66 2.53
C ASN A 14 -10.13 -6.62 4.06
N TYR A 15 -9.49 -5.64 4.69
CA TYR A 15 -9.48 -5.51 6.15
C TYR A 15 -10.09 -4.17 6.56
N PRO A 16 -10.77 -4.11 7.72
CA PRO A 16 -11.21 -2.85 8.29
C PRO A 16 -10.00 -1.96 8.65
N ALA A 17 -10.20 -0.66 8.70
CA ALA A 17 -9.20 0.37 8.98
C ALA A 17 -8.44 0.10 10.30
N HIS A 18 -9.12 -0.40 11.33
CA HIS A 18 -8.52 -0.74 12.62
C HIS A 18 -7.80 -2.10 12.65
N ALA A 19 -7.72 -2.82 11.53
CA ALA A 19 -7.04 -4.12 11.50
C ALA A 19 -5.51 -4.00 11.66
N GLY A 20 -4.92 -2.85 11.30
CA GLY A 20 -3.49 -2.57 11.51
C GLY A 20 -3.10 -2.42 12.98
N ASP A 21 -4.03 -2.01 13.85
CA ASP A 21 -3.79 -1.80 15.29
C ASP A 21 -3.79 -3.10 16.10
N ARG A 22 -4.31 -4.19 15.53
CA ARG A 22 -4.18 -5.51 16.14
C ARG A 22 -2.79 -6.06 15.83
N GLN A 23 -2.09 -6.51 16.87
CA GLN A 23 -0.85 -7.27 16.76
C GLN A 23 -1.16 -8.62 16.09
N THR A 24 -1.23 -8.59 14.76
CA THR A 24 -1.45 -9.77 13.93
C THR A 24 -0.09 -10.36 13.59
N GLU A 25 0.00 -11.69 13.45
CA GLU A 25 1.22 -12.40 12.99
C GLU A 25 1.54 -12.14 11.51
N ARG A 26 1.06 -11.03 10.94
CA ARG A 26 1.21 -10.71 9.52
C ARG A 26 2.59 -10.12 9.27
N ALA A 27 3.19 -10.54 8.15
CA ALA A 27 4.46 -10.00 7.67
C ALA A 27 4.36 -8.50 7.29
N GLY A 28 3.16 -8.00 6.98
CA GLY A 28 2.84 -6.61 6.63
C GLY A 28 1.34 -6.44 6.37
N ASP A 29 0.95 -5.29 5.83
CA ASP A 29 -0.46 -4.99 5.53
C ASP A 29 -0.99 -5.81 4.36
N PHE A 30 -0.14 -6.03 3.35
CA PHE A 30 -0.42 -6.91 2.22
C PHE A 30 0.78 -7.79 1.89
N ALA A 31 0.56 -9.07 1.64
CA ALA A 31 1.57 -9.98 1.12
C ALA A 31 1.10 -10.56 -0.22
N ILE A 32 1.93 -10.45 -1.25
CA ILE A 32 1.64 -10.96 -2.60
C ILE A 32 2.90 -11.66 -3.11
N SER A 33 2.84 -12.99 -3.22
CA SER A 33 4.03 -13.81 -3.48
C SER A 33 5.13 -13.50 -2.44
N THR A 34 6.32 -13.08 -2.87
CA THR A 34 7.43 -12.68 -1.99
C THR A 34 7.43 -11.18 -1.64
N LEU A 35 6.52 -10.38 -2.20
CA LEU A 35 6.40 -8.95 -1.93
C LEU A 35 5.57 -8.73 -0.66
N VAL A 36 6.04 -7.84 0.22
CA VAL A 36 5.31 -7.46 1.43
C VAL A 36 5.18 -5.95 1.52
N TYR A 37 3.95 -5.45 1.44
CA TYR A 37 3.65 -4.03 1.54
C TYR A 37 3.39 -3.64 3.00
N HIS A 38 4.11 -2.62 3.45
CA HIS A 38 3.85 -1.88 4.69
C HIS A 38 3.33 -0.50 4.30
N VAL A 39 2.19 -0.09 4.82
CA VAL A 39 1.52 1.17 4.50
C VAL A 39 1.37 1.98 5.78
N THR A 40 1.95 3.17 5.82
CA THR A 40 1.85 4.04 7.00
C THR A 40 1.85 5.51 6.60
N SER A 41 1.08 6.33 7.32
CA SER A 41 1.14 7.79 7.19
C SER A 41 2.36 8.40 7.88
N ALA A 42 2.98 7.67 8.80
CA ALA A 42 4.13 8.12 9.57
C ALA A 42 5.10 6.94 9.81
N PRO A 43 6.22 6.85 9.07
CA PRO A 43 7.17 5.77 9.24
C PRO A 43 7.79 5.83 10.64
N SER A 44 7.96 4.66 11.25
CA SER A 44 8.48 4.47 12.60
C SER A 44 9.48 3.31 12.60
N ARG A 45 10.37 3.30 13.59
CA ARG A 45 11.39 2.24 13.72
C ARG A 45 10.78 0.84 13.76
N ASP A 46 9.62 0.67 14.41
CA ASP A 46 8.92 -0.62 14.49
C ASP A 46 8.55 -1.18 13.11
N VAL A 47 8.12 -0.33 12.17
CA VAL A 47 7.82 -0.76 10.79
C VAL A 47 9.09 -1.19 10.07
N LEU A 48 10.20 -0.45 10.24
CA LEU A 48 11.47 -0.80 9.61
C LEU A 48 12.06 -2.10 10.19
N GLN A 49 11.89 -2.35 11.49
CA GLN A 49 12.29 -3.61 12.11
C GLN A 49 11.50 -4.80 11.56
N LYS A 50 10.19 -4.63 11.29
CA LYS A 50 9.39 -5.65 10.59
C LYS A 50 9.90 -5.87 9.17
N CYS A 51 10.24 -4.81 8.43
CA CYS A 51 10.88 -4.93 7.12
C CYS A 51 12.20 -5.71 7.20
N ALA A 52 13.03 -5.45 8.20
CA ALA A 52 14.27 -6.18 8.43
C ALA A 52 14.04 -7.67 8.71
N GLN A 53 13.00 -8.01 9.48
CA GLN A 53 12.59 -9.41 9.71
C GLN A 53 12.15 -10.09 8.42
N ASN A 54 11.39 -9.41 7.57
CA ASN A 54 10.97 -9.91 6.26
C ASN A 54 12.18 -10.22 5.37
N ILE A 55 13.16 -9.32 5.30
CA ILE A 55 14.38 -9.51 4.51
C ILE A 55 15.13 -10.77 4.96
N LYS A 56 15.24 -11.01 6.28
CA LYS A 56 15.93 -12.19 6.84
C LYS A 56 15.31 -13.52 6.41
N VAL A 57 14.02 -13.54 6.08
CA VAL A 57 13.31 -14.74 5.62
C VAL A 57 13.10 -14.77 4.10
N GLY A 58 13.79 -13.90 3.36
CA GLY A 58 13.76 -13.88 1.89
C GLY A 58 12.55 -13.18 1.28
N LEU A 59 11.86 -12.33 2.04
CA LEU A 59 10.77 -11.49 1.55
C LEU A 59 11.29 -10.11 1.12
N TYR A 60 10.60 -9.49 0.17
CA TYR A 60 10.93 -8.17 -0.38
C TYR A 60 9.96 -7.12 0.15
N PRO A 61 10.31 -6.39 1.23
CA PRO A 61 9.44 -5.36 1.77
C PRO A 61 9.38 -4.13 0.86
N ILE A 62 8.18 -3.57 0.76
CA ILE A 62 7.88 -2.29 0.09
C ILE A 62 7.18 -1.41 1.11
N LEU A 63 7.81 -0.31 1.50
CA LEU A 63 7.23 0.69 2.38
C LEU A 63 6.55 1.78 1.56
N LEU A 64 5.23 1.91 1.73
CA LEU A 64 4.40 2.97 1.18
C LEU A 64 4.14 4.01 2.26
N THR A 65 4.52 5.25 1.98
CA THR A 65 4.38 6.39 2.91
C THR A 65 4.05 7.66 2.14
N PRO A 66 3.46 8.71 2.73
CA PRO A 66 3.31 10.00 2.05
C PRO A 66 4.64 10.56 1.58
N ARG A 67 4.66 11.26 0.45
CA ARG A 67 5.90 11.80 -0.14
C ARG A 67 6.73 12.63 0.84
N GLU A 68 6.09 13.47 1.66
CA GLU A 68 6.82 14.28 2.64
C GLU A 68 7.56 13.45 3.72
N GLN A 69 7.21 12.17 3.87
CA GLN A 69 7.82 11.26 4.84
C GLN A 69 8.93 10.40 4.25
N GLU A 70 9.21 10.45 2.94
CA GLU A 70 10.22 9.59 2.29
C GLU A 70 11.61 9.76 2.90
N ASN A 71 12.03 11.02 3.16
CA ASN A 71 13.32 11.30 3.80
C ASN A 71 13.41 10.68 5.19
N LYS A 72 12.33 10.76 5.98
CA LYS A 72 12.28 10.15 7.31
C LYS A 72 12.37 8.62 7.22
N ALA A 73 11.65 8.01 6.29
CA ALA A 73 11.71 6.57 6.05
C ALA A 73 13.12 6.12 5.64
N LEU A 74 13.80 6.88 4.78
CA LEU A 74 15.15 6.59 4.32
C LEU A 74 16.17 6.62 5.47
N VAL A 75 16.12 7.65 6.33
CA VAL A 75 16.99 7.73 7.50
C VAL A 75 16.75 6.56 8.44
N LEU A 76 15.50 6.21 8.71
CA LEU A 76 15.17 5.05 9.56
C LEU A 76 15.64 3.72 8.93
N ALA A 77 15.56 3.59 7.62
CA ALA A 77 16.04 2.40 6.91
C ALA A 77 17.57 2.27 6.98
N GLN A 78 18.30 3.38 6.89
CA GLN A 78 19.76 3.44 7.07
C GLN A 78 20.15 3.07 8.50
N ASP A 79 19.45 3.61 9.50
CA ASP A 79 19.67 3.28 10.91
C ASP A 79 19.49 1.78 11.20
N GLU A 80 18.52 1.14 10.54
CA GLU A 80 18.26 -0.31 10.66
C GLU A 80 19.11 -1.17 9.71
N GLY A 81 19.91 -0.54 8.82
CA GLY A 81 20.80 -1.22 7.88
C GLY A 81 20.09 -2.03 6.80
N VAL A 82 18.93 -1.55 6.34
CA VAL A 82 18.09 -2.22 5.32
C VAL A 82 17.81 -1.35 4.10
N GLU A 83 18.48 -0.21 3.96
CA GLU A 83 18.20 0.79 2.93
C GLU A 83 18.41 0.28 1.50
N ARG A 84 19.19 -0.79 1.31
CA ARG A 84 19.47 -1.37 -0.01
C ARG A 84 18.46 -2.43 -0.43
N GLU A 85 17.86 -3.12 0.53
CA GLU A 85 16.90 -4.20 0.30
C GLU A 85 15.44 -3.74 0.48
N LEU A 86 15.19 -2.66 1.21
CA LEU A 86 13.87 -2.05 1.37
C LEU A 86 13.57 -1.11 0.21
N THR A 87 12.43 -1.34 -0.47
CA THR A 87 11.90 -0.36 -1.42
C THR A 87 11.01 0.65 -0.70
N ILE A 88 11.27 1.94 -0.85
CA ILE A 88 10.43 3.02 -0.31
C ILE A 88 9.79 3.74 -1.49
N ILE A 89 8.47 3.91 -1.47
CA ILE A 89 7.72 4.58 -2.55
C ILE A 89 6.67 5.50 -1.92
N SER A 90 6.58 6.73 -2.42
CA SER A 90 5.44 7.59 -2.07
C SER A 90 4.11 6.93 -2.45
N ILE A 91 3.10 7.04 -1.57
CA ILE A 91 1.74 6.56 -1.86
C ILE A 91 1.20 7.27 -3.12
N GLU A 92 1.53 8.54 -3.30
CA GLU A 92 1.17 9.37 -4.43
C GLU A 92 1.68 8.76 -5.75
N ASP A 93 2.98 8.45 -5.84
CA ASP A 93 3.56 7.83 -7.04
C ASP A 93 3.02 6.42 -7.27
N PHE A 94 2.87 5.65 -6.20
CA PHE A 94 2.36 4.29 -6.27
C PHE A 94 0.94 4.20 -6.84
N VAL A 95 0.09 5.16 -6.50
CA VAL A 95 -1.28 5.27 -7.04
C VAL A 95 -1.27 5.89 -8.43
N ALA A 96 -0.52 6.98 -8.65
CA ALA A 96 -0.47 7.68 -9.92
C ALA A 96 0.04 6.79 -11.05
N LEU A 97 1.13 6.05 -10.82
CA LEU A 97 1.67 5.11 -11.81
C LEU A 97 0.63 4.06 -12.20
N ASN A 98 -0.13 3.53 -11.24
CA ASN A 98 -1.16 2.55 -11.56
C ASN A 98 -2.29 3.14 -12.43
N ILE A 99 -2.70 4.38 -12.17
CA ILE A 99 -3.69 5.06 -13.00
C ILE A 99 -3.16 5.26 -14.40
N ILE A 100 -1.92 5.72 -14.56
CA ILE A 100 -1.27 5.95 -15.86
C ILE A 100 -1.17 4.64 -16.66
N GLU A 101 -0.71 3.56 -16.02
CA GLU A 101 -0.60 2.23 -16.62
C GLU A 101 -1.97 1.75 -17.12
N LEU A 102 -2.99 1.78 -16.25
CA LEU A 102 -4.35 1.31 -16.58
C LEU A 102 -5.02 2.19 -17.64
N ALA A 103 -4.84 3.50 -17.58
CA ALA A 103 -5.36 4.43 -18.58
C ALA A 103 -4.78 4.12 -19.96
N THR A 104 -3.49 3.80 -20.00
CA THR A 104 -2.80 3.40 -21.24
C THR A 104 -3.29 2.04 -21.74
N GLU A 105 -3.36 1.03 -20.86
CA GLU A 105 -3.80 -0.33 -21.21
C GLU A 105 -5.26 -0.37 -21.70
N GLU A 106 -6.14 0.40 -21.05
CA GLU A 106 -7.59 0.40 -21.33
C GLU A 106 -8.00 1.48 -22.35
N SER A 107 -7.06 2.27 -22.87
CA SER A 107 -7.32 3.43 -23.74
C SER A 107 -8.36 4.40 -23.16
N LYS A 108 -8.25 4.67 -21.86
CA LYS A 108 -9.10 5.60 -21.10
C LYS A 108 -8.31 6.84 -20.71
N ASP A 109 -9.01 7.93 -20.39
CA ASP A 109 -8.37 9.07 -19.75
C ASP A 109 -8.05 8.76 -18.27
N PHE A 110 -7.09 9.51 -17.74
CA PHE A 110 -6.61 9.36 -16.36
C PHE A 110 -7.74 9.48 -15.33
N PHE A 111 -8.66 10.43 -15.52
CA PHE A 111 -9.69 10.74 -14.53
C PHE A 111 -10.77 9.65 -14.48
N SER A 112 -11.15 9.09 -15.63
CA SER A 112 -12.04 7.94 -15.69
C SER A 112 -11.49 6.74 -14.90
N VAL A 113 -10.20 6.42 -15.07
CA VAL A 113 -9.56 5.32 -14.32
C VAL A 113 -9.47 5.63 -12.82
N LEU A 114 -9.14 6.87 -12.44
CA LEU A 114 -9.14 7.30 -11.05
C LEU A 114 -10.52 7.10 -10.40
N LYS A 115 -11.59 7.53 -11.08
CA LYS A 115 -12.96 7.38 -10.58
C LYS A 115 -13.31 5.91 -10.33
N GLU A 116 -12.98 5.02 -11.28
CA GLU A 116 -13.20 3.58 -11.12
C GLU A 116 -12.38 2.98 -9.96
N ILE A 117 -11.13 3.43 -9.73
CA ILE A 117 -10.35 2.99 -8.56
C ILE A 117 -11.02 3.43 -7.26
N VAL A 118 -11.56 4.65 -7.20
CA VAL A 118 -12.30 5.16 -6.03
C VAL A 118 -13.61 4.40 -5.82
N GLU A 119 -14.34 4.06 -6.88
CA GLU A 119 -15.54 3.22 -6.79
C GLU A 119 -15.21 1.84 -6.19
N ILE A 120 -14.12 1.21 -6.63
CA ILE A 120 -13.64 -0.06 -6.04
C ILE A 120 -13.24 0.13 -4.58
N TYR A 121 -12.61 1.25 -4.22
CA TYR A 121 -12.27 1.57 -2.84
C TYR A 121 -13.53 1.69 -1.97
N ASN A 122 -14.49 2.52 -2.36
CA ASN A 122 -15.74 2.74 -1.62
C ASN A 122 -16.55 1.45 -1.48
N LYS A 123 -16.60 0.63 -2.53
CA LYS A 123 -17.21 -0.70 -2.46
C LYS A 123 -16.54 -1.57 -1.40
N ARG A 124 -15.21 -1.70 -1.46
CA ARG A 124 -14.43 -2.50 -0.49
C ARG A 124 -14.58 -1.97 0.93
N LEU A 125 -14.63 -0.65 1.12
CA LEU A 125 -14.87 -0.05 2.42
C LEU A 125 -16.23 -0.49 2.98
N SER A 126 -17.29 -0.43 2.18
CA SER A 126 -18.64 -0.84 2.60
C SER A 126 -18.80 -2.33 2.92
N GLU A 127 -17.87 -3.18 2.47
CA GLU A 127 -17.88 -4.61 2.78
C GLU A 127 -17.30 -4.92 4.18
N VAL A 128 -16.49 -4.03 4.75
CA VAL A 128 -15.73 -4.27 5.99
C VAL A 128 -15.94 -3.22 7.08
N GLU A 129 -16.46 -2.04 6.73
CA GLU A 129 -16.76 -0.95 7.66
C GLU A 129 -18.26 -0.67 7.77
N THR A 130 -18.69 -0.34 8.99
CA THR A 130 -20.06 0.16 9.24
C THR A 130 -20.13 1.68 9.15
N ASP A 131 -19.06 2.38 9.53
CA ASP A 131 -18.92 3.82 9.34
C ASP A 131 -18.29 4.11 7.98
N LEU A 132 -19.02 4.82 7.12
CA LEU A 132 -18.62 5.16 5.76
C LEU A 132 -18.02 6.58 5.65
N SER A 133 -17.66 7.20 6.78
CA SER A 133 -16.98 8.50 6.83
C SER A 133 -15.65 8.53 6.05
N LEU A 134 -15.05 7.37 5.80
CA LEU A 134 -13.83 7.20 5.01
C LEU A 134 -14.07 7.13 3.50
N GLN A 135 -15.32 7.20 3.02
CA GLN A 135 -15.59 7.21 1.58
C GLN A 135 -14.94 8.41 0.90
N ILE A 136 -14.49 8.19 -0.33
CA ILE A 136 -13.87 9.21 -1.16
C ILE A 136 -14.86 9.59 -2.27
N GLU A 137 -15.14 10.88 -2.40
CA GLU A 137 -15.86 11.43 -3.56
C GLU A 137 -14.87 12.10 -4.52
N VAL A 138 -14.96 11.74 -5.80
CA VAL A 138 -14.21 12.41 -6.87
C VAL A 138 -15.20 13.27 -7.64
N ARG A 139 -14.92 14.58 -7.73
CA ARG A 139 -15.72 15.56 -8.47
C ARG A 139 -15.09 15.90 -9.80
#